data_AF-A0A933FEB3-F1
#
_entry.id   AF-A0A933FEB3-F1
#
_cell.length_a   1.000
_cell.length_b   1.000
_cell.length_c   1.000
_cell.angle_alpha   90.00
_cell.angle_beta   90.00
_cell.angle_gamma   90.00
#
_symmetry.space_group_name_H-M   'P 1'
#
loop_
_entity.id
_entity.type
_entity.pdbx_description
1 polymer ?
#
loop_
_entity_poly.entity_id
_entity_poly.type
_entity_poly.pdbx_seq_one_letter_code
_entity_poly.pdbx_strand_id
1 'polypeptide(L)'
;MRTLLKVTIPVETGNRTIQDGTLSGVMDQMMNRIKPEAAYALTEDGKRTVLIFFDMKDPSEIPPIAEPFFMKLNAAVQFSPVMNPQELQAGLGKAAKDF
;
A
#
# COMPACT_ATOMS: atom_id res chain seq x y z
N MET A 1 3.10 -4.81 -12.45
CA MET A 1 3.08 -3.33 -12.48
C MET A 1 3.48 -2.81 -11.11
N ARG A 2 4.51 -1.95 -11.05
CA ARG A 2 4.91 -1.31 -9.79
C ARG A 2 3.75 -0.47 -9.25
N THR A 3 3.34 -0.78 -8.03
CA THR A 3 2.16 -0.20 -7.40
C THR A 3 2.49 0.20 -5.97
N LEU A 4 2.11 1.42 -5.61
CA LEU A 4 2.04 1.87 -4.24
C LEU A 4 0.69 1.42 -3.65
N LEU A 5 0.76 0.69 -2.54
CA LEU A 5 -0.33 0.48 -1.60
C LEU A 5 -0.11 1.40 -0.40
N LYS A 6 -1.04 2.32 -0.16
CA LYS A 6 -1.10 3.15 1.05
C LYS A 6 -2.24 2.66 1.93
N VAL A 7 -1.93 2.35 3.18
CA VAL A 7 -2.91 1.91 4.20
C VAL A 7 -2.86 2.87 5.37
N THR A 8 -4.00 3.48 5.73
CA THR A 8 -4.14 4.41 6.85
C THR A 8 -5.12 3.85 7.88
N ILE A 9 -4.69 3.67 9.11
CA ILE A 9 -5.47 2.99 10.16
C ILE A 9 -6.04 4.03 11.13
N PRO A 10 -7.36 4.03 11.42
CA PRO A 10 -7.94 4.88 12.46
C PRO A 10 -7.26 4.66 13.82
N VAL A 11 -7.09 5.74 14.61
CA VAL A 11 -6.34 5.70 15.87
C VAL A 11 -6.90 4.67 16.85
N GLU A 12 -8.22 4.68 17.06
CA GLU A 12 -8.91 3.76 17.97
C GLU A 12 -8.72 2.30 17.55
N THR A 13 -8.98 1.98 16.28
CA THR A 13 -8.80 0.63 15.75
C THR A 13 -7.34 0.20 15.82
N GLY A 14 -6.40 1.07 15.47
CA GLY A 14 -4.97 0.80 15.57
C GLY A 14 -4.53 0.51 17.01
N ASN A 15 -5.02 1.25 18.00
CA ASN A 15 -4.70 1.01 19.40
C ASN A 15 -5.19 -0.37 19.86
N ARG A 16 -6.45 -0.70 19.57
CA ARG A 16 -7.06 -2.00 19.93
C ARG A 16 -6.30 -3.16 19.27
N THR A 17 -6.09 -3.06 17.96
CA THR A 17 -5.48 -4.14 17.14
C THR A 17 -3.98 -4.34 17.39
N ILE A 18 -3.29 -3.35 17.98
CA ILE A 18 -1.93 -3.53 18.50
C ILE A 18 -1.96 -4.35 19.79
N GLN A 19 -2.89 -4.06 20.70
CA GLN A 19 -2.97 -4.75 21.99
C GLN A 19 -3.36 -6.22 21.83
N ASP A 20 -4.26 -6.53 20.90
CA ASP A 20 -4.70 -7.91 20.64
C ASP A 20 -3.85 -8.66 19.60
N GLY A 21 -2.83 -8.01 19.01
CA GLY A 21 -1.90 -8.61 18.04
C GLY A 21 -2.45 -8.77 16.62
N THR A 22 -3.68 -8.33 16.33
CA THR A 22 -4.29 -8.41 15.00
C THR A 22 -3.49 -7.60 13.97
N LEU A 23 -3.01 -6.41 14.34
CA LEU A 23 -2.27 -5.54 13.42
C LEU A 23 -0.98 -6.22 12.94
N SER A 24 -0.18 -6.76 13.86
CA SER A 24 1.05 -7.48 13.50
C SER A 24 0.76 -8.69 12.63
N GLY A 25 -0.28 -9.48 12.96
CA GLY A 25 -0.65 -10.64 12.16
C GLY A 25 -1.09 -10.30 10.73
N VAL A 26 -1.84 -9.19 10.56
CA VAL A 26 -2.21 -8.70 9.22
C VAL A 26 -0.99 -8.23 8.44
N MET A 27 -0.08 -7.49 9.08
CA MET A 27 1.15 -7.02 8.43
C MET A 27 2.05 -8.20 8.01
N ASP A 28 2.27 -9.17 8.88
CA ASP A 28 3.10 -10.36 8.58
C ASP A 28 2.50 -11.19 7.43
N GLN A 29 1.18 -11.41 7.46
CA GLN A 29 0.47 -12.07 6.36
C GLN A 29 0.70 -11.33 5.03
N MET A 30 0.62 -10.00 5.05
CA MET A 30 0.75 -9.17 3.86
C MET A 30 2.18 -9.12 3.32
N MET A 31 3.19 -8.89 4.17
CA MET A 31 4.60 -8.86 3.77
C MET A 31 5.02 -10.19 3.13
N ASN A 32 4.56 -11.32 3.69
CA ASN A 32 4.83 -12.65 3.13
C ASN A 32 4.10 -12.90 1.80
N ARG A 33 2.88 -12.40 1.65
CA ARG A 33 2.07 -12.57 0.45
C ARG A 33 2.60 -11.76 -0.73
N ILE A 34 2.81 -10.46 -0.55
CA ILE A 34 3.09 -9.54 -1.68
C ILE A 34 4.58 -9.29 -1.89
N LYS A 35 5.44 -9.64 -0.92
CA LYS A 35 6.90 -9.53 -1.00
C LYS A 35 7.35 -8.18 -1.56
N PRO A 36 7.10 -7.08 -0.84
CA PRO A 36 7.32 -5.75 -1.36
C PRO A 36 8.80 -5.47 -1.62
N GLU A 37 9.08 -4.59 -2.59
CA GLU A 37 10.43 -4.06 -2.81
C GLU A 37 10.82 -3.07 -1.71
N ALA A 38 9.84 -2.38 -1.11
CA ALA A 38 10.03 -1.49 0.03
C ALA A 38 8.73 -1.31 0.82
N ALA A 39 8.85 -1.11 2.13
CA ALA A 39 7.76 -0.73 3.00
C ALA A 39 8.23 0.32 4.02
N TYR A 40 7.49 1.41 4.14
CA TYR A 40 7.78 2.50 5.07
C TYR A 40 6.56 2.77 5.93
N ALA A 41 6.74 2.68 7.26
CA ALA A 41 5.75 3.10 8.23
C ALA A 41 5.99 4.57 8.59
N LEU A 42 4.90 5.34 8.65
CA LEU A 42 4.93 6.76 8.97
C LEU A 42 3.67 7.14 9.73
N THR A 43 3.69 8.35 10.29
CA THR A 43 2.48 9.02 10.72
C THR A 43 2.01 9.98 9.64
N GLU A 44 0.74 9.91 9.28
CA GLU A 44 0.11 10.85 8.35
C GLU A 44 -1.22 11.29 8.96
N ASP A 45 -1.45 12.59 9.06
CA ASP A 45 -2.62 13.18 9.75
C ASP A 45 -2.87 12.59 11.16
N GLY A 46 -1.78 12.36 11.90
CA GLY A 46 -1.81 11.79 13.25
C GLY A 46 -2.20 10.30 13.31
N LYS A 47 -2.26 9.60 12.18
CA LYS A 47 -2.66 8.18 12.09
C LYS A 47 -1.48 7.29 11.73
N ARG A 48 -1.60 6.01 12.06
CA ARG A 48 -0.65 4.98 11.64
C ARG A 48 -0.87 4.70 10.16
N THR A 49 0.16 4.94 9.36
CA THR A 49 0.13 4.75 7.91
C THR A 49 1.30 3.90 7.48
N VAL A 50 1.09 3.06 6.47
CA VAL A 50 2.18 2.34 5.79
C VAL A 50 2.07 2.57 4.29
N LEU A 51 3.23 2.81 3.68
CA LEU A 51 3.42 2.86 2.23
C LEU A 51 4.17 1.60 1.83
N ILE A 52 3.58 0.82 0.93
CA ILE A 52 4.12 -0.46 0.48
C ILE A 52 4.25 -0.43 -1.04
N PHE A 53 5.46 -0.66 -1.54
CA PHE A 53 5.76 -0.70 -2.96
C PHE A 53 5.99 -2.15 -3.37
N PHE A 54 5.24 -2.63 -4.36
CA PHE A 54 5.32 -4.01 -4.82
C PHE A 54 4.93 -4.14 -6.30
N ASP A 55 5.24 -5.30 -6.88
CA ASP A 55 4.86 -5.61 -8.26
C ASP A 55 3.51 -6.36 -8.29
N MET A 56 2.43 -5.63 -8.55
CA MET A 56 1.08 -6.19 -8.71
C MET A 56 0.94 -6.83 -10.09
N LYS A 57 0.58 -8.12 -10.15
CA LYS A 57 0.54 -8.88 -11.40
C LYS A 57 -0.66 -8.53 -12.26
N ASP A 58 -1.82 -8.36 -11.63
CA ASP A 58 -3.04 -7.97 -12.32
C ASP A 58 -4.03 -7.25 -11.37
N PRO A 59 -5.01 -6.49 -11.90
CA PRO A 59 -5.95 -5.73 -11.07
C PRO A 59 -6.87 -6.57 -10.18
N SER A 60 -7.05 -7.86 -10.46
CA SER A 60 -7.89 -8.73 -9.61
C SER A 60 -7.22 -9.06 -8.27
N GLU A 61 -5.93 -8.74 -8.11
CA GLU A 61 -5.24 -8.85 -6.82
C GLU A 61 -5.67 -7.76 -5.81
N ILE A 62 -6.35 -6.69 -6.25
CA ILE A 62 -6.74 -5.58 -5.39
C ILE A 62 -7.64 -6.06 -4.23
N PRO A 63 -8.81 -6.71 -4.46
CA PRO A 63 -9.65 -7.19 -3.36
C PRO A 63 -8.92 -8.11 -2.36
N PRO A 64 -8.24 -9.20 -2.76
CA PRO A 64 -7.62 -10.09 -1.78
C PRO A 64 -6.43 -9.46 -1.02
N ILE A 65 -5.85 -8.36 -1.51
CA ILE A 65 -4.86 -7.56 -0.76
C ILE A 65 -5.56 -6.56 0.17
N ALA A 66 -6.61 -5.87 -0.30
CA ALA A 66 -7.26 -4.80 0.43
C ALA A 66 -8.18 -5.29 1.56
N GLU A 67 -8.92 -6.38 1.33
CA GLU A 67 -9.96 -6.88 2.24
C GLU A 67 -9.45 -7.14 3.67
N PRO A 68 -8.27 -7.73 3.91
CA PRO A 68 -7.79 -7.91 5.27
C PRO A 68 -7.54 -6.58 6.00
N PHE A 69 -7.14 -5.51 5.30
CA PHE A 69 -6.99 -4.19 5.90
C PHE A 69 -8.34 -3.54 6.22
N PHE A 70 -9.33 -3.69 5.33
CA PHE A 70 -10.70 -3.22 5.57
C PHE A 70 -11.33 -3.95 6.76
N MET A 71 -11.41 -5.28 6.66
CA MET A 71 -12.19 -6.10 7.57
C MET A 71 -11.58 -6.22 8.96
N LYS A 72 -10.24 -6.28 9.07
CA LYS A 72 -9.57 -6.49 10.35
C LYS A 72 -9.09 -5.19 11.00
N LEU A 73 -8.73 -4.19 10.21
CA LEU A 73 -8.10 -2.95 10.71
C LEU A 73 -8.95 -1.70 10.48
N ASN A 74 -10.12 -1.81 9.85
CA ASN A 74 -10.97 -0.67 9.50
C ASN A 74 -10.17 0.44 8.76
N ALA A 75 -9.20 0.03 7.95
CA ALA A 75 -8.24 0.94 7.34
C ALA A 75 -8.78 1.56 6.06
N ALA A 76 -8.35 2.78 5.75
CA ALA A 76 -8.46 3.32 4.40
C ALA A 76 -7.31 2.79 3.53
N VAL A 77 -7.62 2.33 2.32
CA VAL A 77 -6.66 1.72 1.40
C VAL A 77 -6.68 2.45 0.06
N GLN A 78 -5.50 2.77 -0.46
CA GLN A 78 -5.32 3.40 -1.78
C GLN A 78 -4.26 2.64 -2.56
N PHE A 79 -4.55 2.38 -3.85
CA PHE A 79 -3.59 1.83 -4.80
C PHE A 79 -3.24 2.89 -5.84
N SER A 80 -1.98 2.99 -6.20
CA SER A 80 -1.53 3.90 -7.26
C SER A 80 -0.41 3.24 -8.06
N PRO A 81 -0.53 3.11 -9.39
CA PRO A 81 0.62 2.82 -10.23
C PRO A 81 1.69 3.89 -10.01
N VAL A 82 2.96 3.49 -9.93
CA VAL A 82 4.07 4.43 -9.74
C VAL A 82 5.19 4.15 -10.74
N MET A 83 6.01 5.17 -10.98
CA MET A 83 7.14 5.11 -11.91
C MET A 83 8.44 5.41 -11.18
N ASN A 84 9.50 4.71 -11.57
CA ASN A 84 10.88 5.10 -11.23
C ASN A 84 11.36 6.23 -12.17
N PRO A 85 12.57 6.80 -11.95
CA PRO A 85 13.08 7.88 -12.79
C PRO A 85 13.18 7.53 -14.28
N GLN A 86 13.57 6.30 -14.63
CA GLN A 86 13.71 5.87 -16.03
C GLN A 86 12.36 5.78 -16.74
N GLU A 87 11.35 5.21 -16.08
CA GLU A 87 9.97 5.11 -16.55
C GLU A 87 9.34 6.50 -16.72
N LEU A 88 9.58 7.41 -15.76
CA LEU A 88 9.14 8.80 -15.85
C LEU A 88 9.74 9.51 -17.08
N GLN A 89 11.05 9.38 -17.31
CA GLN A 89 11.71 9.98 -18.49
C GLN A 89 11.14 9.44 -19.80
N ALA A 90 10.92 8.12 -19.89
CA ALA A 90 10.29 7.51 -21.06
C ALA A 90 8.85 8.02 -21.28
N GLY A 91 8.08 8.22 -20.21
CA GLY A 91 6.73 8.78 -20.26
C GLY A 91 6.71 10.24 -20.73
N LEU A 92 7.59 11.08 -20.17
CA LEU A 92 7.73 12.49 -20.58
C LEU A 92 8.14 12.63 -22.05
N GLY A 93 9.05 11.78 -22.54
CA GLY A 93 9.46 11.77 -23.94
C GLY A 93 8.37 11.35 -24.92
N LYS A 94 7.34 10.60 -24.47
CA LYS A 94 6.13 10.33 -25.26
C LYS A 94 5.21 11.55 -25.25
N ALA A 95 4.92 12.10 -24.06
CA ALA A 95 4.02 13.24 -23.91
C ALA A 95 4.50 14.48 -24.67
N ALA A 96 5.81 14.76 -24.68
CA ALA A 96 6.39 15.89 -25.39
C ALA A 96 6.28 15.82 -26.93
N LYS A 97 5.82 14.70 -27.50
CA LYS A 97 5.55 14.59 -28.95
C LYS A 97 4.12 15.01 -29.31
N ASP A 98 3.22 15.02 -28.32
CA ASP A 98 1.80 15.35 -28.48
C ASP A 98 1.51 16.83 -28.17
N PHE A 99 2.52 17.58 -27.71
CA PHE A 99 2.51 19.03 -27.49
C PHE A 99 3.65 19.68 -28.27
#